data_AF-A0A4P5VG83-F1
#
_entry.id   AF-A0A4P5VG83-F1
#
_cell.length_a   1.000
_cell.length_b   1.000
_cell.length_c   1.000
_cell.angle_alpha   90.00
_cell.angle_beta   90.00
_cell.angle_gamma   90.00
#
_symmetry.space_group_name_H-M   'P 1'
#
loop_
_entity.id
_entity.type
_entity.pdbx_description
1 polymer ?
#
loop_
_entity_poly.entity_id
_entity_poly.type
_entity_poly.pdbx_seq_one_letter_code
_entity_poly.pdbx_strand_id
1 'polypeptide(L)'
;MLLGLLMGQAQLAAGVTSLVGSLAGIAPEAGSQLGLFALLFLTGLESDLDELVAVGVQASTVAVAGVVLPFALGTAGLYYLFHVPLIPTVFAGAAMTATSIGITASVFGELKRLKRREGQIVIGAAVLDDILGIVILAVVVAVVGDGAFSFGPLIRLCLAAVAFVAVALVLSRKAAPAFDWVVDRLKAPGDVAVASFLVLTVCCFAAQAIGLEAALGAFAAGLILSASKHTHDIDAAVKPLVALFATVFFVLIGTSMDLSVLNPFDPANREGLIVAAFLLVVIGTTFLAPVLLRLVIPSEPSLGEDQAAEQPA
;
A
#
# COMPACT_ATOMS: atom_id res chain seq x y z
N MET A 1 21.11 -29.94 1.25
CA MET A 1 19.68 -29.61 1.50
C MET A 1 19.38 -28.16 1.12
N LEU A 2 20.03 -27.16 1.73
CA LEU A 2 19.79 -25.73 1.42
C LEU A 2 20.17 -25.30 -0.01
N LEU A 3 21.30 -25.77 -0.55
CA LEU A 3 21.66 -25.55 -1.97
C LEU A 3 20.62 -26.11 -2.95
N GLY A 4 20.03 -27.28 -2.63
CA GLY A 4 18.93 -27.85 -3.41
C GLY A 4 17.61 -27.09 -3.25
N LEU A 5 17.40 -26.45 -2.08
CA LEU A 5 16.23 -25.60 -1.81
C LEU A 5 16.35 -24.28 -2.57
N LEU A 6 17.54 -23.69 -2.64
CA LEU A 6 17.82 -22.46 -3.40
C LEU A 6 17.76 -22.67 -4.92
N MET A 7 18.35 -23.75 -5.42
CA MET A 7 18.21 -24.12 -6.85
C MET A 7 16.77 -24.50 -7.19
N GLY A 8 16.07 -25.17 -6.27
CA GLY A 8 14.65 -25.47 -6.40
C GLY A 8 13.79 -24.21 -6.45
N GLN A 9 14.09 -23.19 -5.65
CA GLN A 9 13.39 -21.90 -5.68
C GLN A 9 13.60 -21.16 -6.99
N ALA A 10 14.82 -21.09 -7.52
CA ALA A 10 15.09 -20.46 -8.82
C ALA A 10 14.35 -21.18 -9.98
N GLN A 11 14.33 -22.51 -9.96
CA GLN A 11 13.60 -23.31 -10.96
C GLN A 11 12.08 -23.19 -10.80
N LEU A 12 11.57 -23.15 -9.57
CA LEU A 12 10.17 -22.90 -9.27
C LEU A 12 9.75 -21.49 -9.70
N ALA A 13 10.55 -20.48 -9.40
CA ALA A 13 10.34 -19.10 -9.82
C ALA A 13 10.28 -18.97 -11.35
N ALA A 14 11.24 -19.55 -12.05
CA ALA A 14 11.25 -19.58 -13.52
C ALA A 14 10.08 -20.38 -14.10
N GLY A 15 9.73 -21.52 -13.49
CA GLY A 15 8.59 -22.34 -13.90
C GLY A 15 7.26 -21.63 -13.70
N VAL A 16 7.06 -21.00 -12.54
CA VAL A 16 5.84 -20.26 -12.20
C VAL A 16 5.68 -19.02 -13.07
N THR A 17 6.73 -18.23 -13.26
CA THR A 17 6.67 -17.05 -14.15
C THR A 17 6.35 -17.46 -15.60
N SER A 18 6.99 -18.52 -16.11
CA SER A 18 6.70 -19.07 -17.44
C SER A 18 5.28 -19.62 -17.56
N LEU A 19 4.78 -20.33 -16.53
CA LEU A 19 3.43 -20.86 -16.52
C LEU A 19 2.39 -19.75 -16.46
N VAL A 20 2.58 -18.74 -15.60
CA VAL A 20 1.69 -17.57 -15.52
C VAL A 20 1.66 -16.83 -16.85
N GLY A 21 2.82 -16.56 -17.46
CA GLY A 21 2.88 -15.92 -18.77
C GLY A 21 2.18 -16.73 -19.87
N SER A 22 2.34 -18.06 -19.84
CA SER A 22 1.74 -18.97 -20.84
C SER A 22 0.22 -19.12 -20.66
N LEU A 23 -0.25 -19.22 -19.41
CA LEU A 23 -1.67 -19.41 -19.09
C LEU A 23 -2.49 -18.14 -19.24
N ALA A 24 -1.92 -17.00 -18.81
CA ALA A 24 -2.62 -15.73 -18.87
C ALA A 24 -2.48 -15.03 -20.24
N GLY A 25 -1.54 -15.46 -21.09
CA GLY A 25 -1.29 -14.85 -22.40
C GLY A 25 -0.83 -13.39 -22.32
N ILE A 26 -0.37 -12.95 -21.15
CA ILE A 26 0.10 -11.59 -20.85
C ILE A 26 1.47 -11.66 -20.19
N ALA A 27 2.23 -10.56 -20.24
CA ALA A 27 3.47 -10.44 -19.51
C ALA A 27 3.22 -10.68 -17.99
N PRO A 28 4.03 -11.50 -17.29
CA PRO A 28 3.86 -11.77 -15.87
C PRO A 28 3.76 -10.49 -15.03
N GLU A 29 4.54 -9.46 -15.38
CA GLU A 29 4.55 -8.16 -14.71
C GLU A 29 3.19 -7.45 -14.85
N ALA A 30 2.55 -7.53 -16.02
CA ALA A 30 1.23 -6.98 -16.25
C ALA A 30 0.16 -7.73 -15.42
N GLY A 31 0.26 -9.06 -15.33
CA GLY A 31 -0.62 -9.87 -14.48
C GLY A 31 -0.48 -9.52 -12.99
N SER A 32 0.75 -9.28 -12.54
CA SER A 32 1.06 -8.82 -11.19
C SER A 32 0.45 -7.44 -10.91
N GLN A 33 0.64 -6.47 -11.81
CA GLN A 33 0.08 -5.11 -11.68
C GLN A 33 -1.45 -5.11 -11.64
N LEU A 34 -2.10 -5.92 -12.49
CA LEU A 34 -3.56 -6.09 -12.44
C LEU A 34 -4.01 -6.64 -11.08
N GLY A 35 -3.24 -7.55 -10.48
CA GLY A 35 -3.49 -8.05 -9.13
C GLY A 35 -3.43 -6.98 -8.06
N LEU A 36 -2.38 -6.15 -8.10
CA LEU A 36 -2.25 -5.01 -7.20
C LEU A 36 -3.41 -4.03 -7.36
N PHE A 37 -3.76 -3.65 -8.60
CA PHE A 37 -4.82 -2.69 -8.86
C PHE A 37 -6.19 -3.23 -8.46
N ALA A 38 -6.48 -4.50 -8.76
CA ALA A 38 -7.73 -5.13 -8.35
C ALA A 38 -7.85 -5.19 -6.82
N LEU A 39 -6.77 -5.56 -6.13
CA LEU A 39 -6.72 -5.63 -4.67
C LEU A 39 -6.98 -4.26 -4.02
N LEU A 40 -6.30 -3.21 -4.50
CA LEU A 40 -6.48 -1.85 -3.98
C LEU A 40 -7.82 -1.24 -4.35
N PHE A 41 -8.35 -1.58 -5.52
CA PHE A 41 -9.71 -1.22 -5.89
C PHE A 41 -10.74 -1.82 -4.93
N LEU A 42 -10.67 -3.13 -4.66
CA LEU A 42 -11.57 -3.78 -3.69
C LEU A 42 -11.42 -3.17 -2.29
N THR A 43 -10.18 -2.86 -1.89
CA THR A 43 -9.90 -2.18 -0.63
C THR A 43 -10.57 -0.82 -0.55
N GLY A 44 -10.47 -0.01 -1.61
CA GLY A 44 -11.15 1.28 -1.70
C GLY A 44 -12.67 1.14 -1.66
N LEU A 45 -13.22 0.12 -2.33
CA LEU A 45 -14.65 -0.20 -2.36
C LEU A 45 -15.19 -0.58 -0.97
N GLU A 46 -14.41 -1.32 -0.19
CA GLU A 46 -14.77 -1.75 1.16
C GLU A 46 -14.44 -0.71 2.26
N SER A 47 -13.73 0.37 1.91
CA SER A 47 -13.33 1.42 2.85
C SER A 47 -14.49 2.36 3.21
N ASP A 48 -14.49 2.81 4.47
CA ASP A 48 -15.44 3.81 4.95
C ASP A 48 -14.81 5.20 4.84
N LEU A 49 -15.37 6.01 3.94
CA LEU A 49 -14.87 7.35 3.66
C LEU A 49 -14.90 8.28 4.88
N ASP A 50 -16.00 8.21 5.65
CA ASP A 50 -16.24 9.14 6.74
C ASP A 50 -15.30 8.81 7.90
N GLU A 51 -15.09 7.51 8.17
CA GLU A 51 -14.12 7.07 9.15
C GLU A 51 -12.67 7.36 8.70
N LEU A 52 -12.34 7.17 7.41
CA LEU A 52 -11.01 7.49 6.86
C LEU A 52 -10.65 8.98 7.07
N VAL A 53 -11.61 9.88 6.86
CA VAL A 53 -11.45 11.31 7.12
C VAL A 53 -11.36 11.59 8.62
N ALA A 54 -12.19 10.94 9.43
CA ALA A 54 -12.21 11.12 10.88
C ALA A 54 -10.89 10.73 11.55
N VAL A 55 -10.19 9.73 11.01
CA VAL A 55 -8.90 9.26 11.53
C VAL A 55 -7.68 9.92 10.88
N GLY A 56 -7.87 10.91 10.01
CA GLY A 56 -6.80 11.48 9.18
C GLY A 56 -5.61 12.01 9.98
N VAL A 57 -5.84 12.58 11.18
CA VAL A 57 -4.76 13.08 12.05
C VAL A 57 -3.95 11.93 12.64
N GLN A 58 -4.62 10.87 13.12
CA GLN A 58 -3.93 9.67 13.62
C GLN A 58 -3.16 8.98 12.49
N ALA A 59 -3.79 8.79 11.32
CA ALA A 59 -3.17 8.23 10.13
C ALA A 59 -1.91 9.02 9.71
N SER A 60 -1.98 10.36 9.70
CA SER A 60 -0.83 11.21 9.39
C SER A 60 0.31 11.04 10.38
N THR A 61 -0.01 10.91 11.66
CA THR A 61 1.00 10.71 12.70
C THR A 61 1.68 9.34 12.57
N VAL A 62 0.90 8.30 12.26
CA VAL A 62 1.43 6.95 12.00
C VAL A 62 2.32 6.95 10.76
N ALA A 63 1.88 7.58 9.66
CA ALA A 63 2.66 7.67 8.42
C ALA A 63 4.00 8.41 8.63
N VAL A 64 3.96 9.60 9.24
CA VAL A 64 5.19 10.37 9.50
C VAL A 64 6.14 9.61 10.42
N ALA A 65 5.64 9.00 11.49
CA ALA A 65 6.48 8.18 12.37
C ALA A 65 7.02 6.93 11.64
N GLY A 66 6.18 6.29 10.84
CA GLY A 66 6.48 5.10 10.05
C GLY A 66 7.45 5.34 8.89
N VAL A 67 7.64 6.60 8.48
CA VAL A 67 8.67 6.99 7.51
C VAL A 67 9.93 7.49 8.21
N VAL A 68 9.80 8.44 9.13
CA VAL A 68 10.95 9.13 9.73
C VAL A 68 11.79 8.19 10.59
N LEU A 69 11.16 7.35 11.41
CA LEU A 69 11.88 6.45 12.31
C LEU A 69 12.70 5.39 11.55
N PRO A 70 12.13 4.57 10.65
CA PRO A 70 12.92 3.57 9.95
C PRO A 70 13.94 4.19 8.99
N PHE A 71 13.65 5.34 8.38
CA PHE A 71 14.65 6.08 7.60
C PHE A 71 15.86 6.46 8.45
N ALA A 72 15.62 7.16 9.57
CA ALA A 72 16.68 7.65 10.43
C ALA A 72 17.47 6.50 11.08
N LEU A 73 16.78 5.52 11.66
CA LEU A 73 17.40 4.38 12.33
C LEU A 73 18.12 3.44 11.34
N GLY A 74 17.54 3.22 10.15
CA GLY A 74 18.14 2.42 9.09
C GLY A 74 19.41 3.07 8.56
N THR A 75 19.35 4.34 8.16
CA THR A 75 20.52 5.08 7.66
C THR A 75 21.60 5.25 8.73
N ALA A 76 21.24 5.75 9.92
CA ALA A 76 22.22 5.96 10.99
C ALA A 76 22.82 4.63 11.48
N GLY A 77 21.99 3.58 11.58
CA GLY A 77 22.44 2.25 11.95
C GLY A 77 23.48 1.69 10.99
N LEU A 78 23.18 1.68 9.70
CA LEU A 78 24.10 1.19 8.68
C LEU A 78 25.39 2.03 8.60
N TYR A 79 25.28 3.36 8.77
CA TYR A 79 26.42 4.25 8.69
C TYR A 79 27.35 4.13 9.90
N TYR A 80 26.79 4.22 11.12
CA TYR A 80 27.60 4.25 12.35
C TYR A 80 27.97 2.87 12.90
N LEU A 81 27.09 1.86 12.79
CA LEU A 81 27.38 0.52 13.34
C LEU A 81 28.10 -0.35 12.30
N PHE A 82 27.66 -0.29 11.05
CA PHE A 82 28.16 -1.16 9.98
C PHE A 82 29.16 -0.48 9.04
N HIS A 83 29.45 0.81 9.24
CA HIS A 83 30.44 1.58 8.46
C HIS A 83 30.18 1.55 6.95
N VAL A 84 28.91 1.41 6.56
CA VAL A 84 28.50 1.38 5.15
C VAL A 84 28.58 2.81 4.58
N PRO A 85 29.04 3.01 3.33
CA PRO A 85 29.14 4.34 2.74
C PRO A 85 27.80 5.08 2.68
N LEU A 86 27.84 6.41 2.78
CA LEU A 86 26.65 7.27 2.92
C LEU A 86 25.56 6.97 1.88
N ILE A 87 25.92 6.88 0.61
CA ILE A 87 24.97 6.68 -0.49
C ILE A 87 24.16 5.37 -0.29
N PRO A 88 24.78 4.17 -0.20
CA PRO A 88 24.06 2.94 0.12
C PRO A 88 23.22 3.00 1.41
N THR A 89 23.68 3.68 2.47
CA THR A 89 22.91 3.77 3.72
C THR A 89 21.66 4.63 3.61
N VAL A 90 21.70 5.69 2.80
CA VAL A 90 20.55 6.56 2.54
C VAL A 90 19.54 5.83 1.65
N PHE A 91 20.01 5.08 0.64
CA PHE A 91 19.14 4.21 -0.16
C PHE A 91 18.49 3.11 0.67
N ALA A 92 19.26 2.42 1.51
CA ALA A 92 18.73 1.37 2.37
C ALA A 92 17.73 1.93 3.39
N GLY A 93 18.03 3.07 4.03
CA GLY A 93 17.09 3.74 4.92
C GLY A 93 15.79 4.14 4.20
N ALA A 94 15.89 4.68 2.98
CA ALA A 94 14.72 4.99 2.14
C ALA A 94 13.90 3.74 1.79
N ALA A 95 14.56 2.61 1.50
CA ALA A 95 13.86 1.35 1.23
C ALA A 95 13.09 0.82 2.45
N MET A 96 13.48 1.20 3.68
CA MET A 96 12.78 0.81 4.90
C MET A 96 11.50 1.62 5.18
N THR A 97 11.24 2.69 4.43
CA THR A 97 10.05 3.53 4.64
C THR A 97 8.84 3.10 3.81
N ALA A 98 9.04 2.24 2.80
CA ALA A 98 7.97 1.85 1.88
C ALA A 98 7.02 0.84 2.53
N THR A 99 5.78 1.25 2.81
CA THR A 99 4.72 0.38 3.34
C THR A 99 3.90 -0.23 2.20
N SER A 100 3.62 -1.54 2.26
CA SER A 100 2.73 -2.17 1.28
C SER A 100 1.26 -2.05 1.69
N ILE A 101 0.54 -1.11 1.07
CA ILE A 101 -0.92 -0.99 1.23
C ILE A 101 -1.64 -2.28 0.77
N GLY A 102 -1.16 -2.94 -0.29
CA GLY A 102 -1.77 -4.17 -0.83
C GLY A 102 -1.77 -5.32 0.17
N ILE A 103 -0.61 -5.66 0.76
CA ILE A 103 -0.52 -6.73 1.77
C ILE A 103 -1.41 -6.40 2.97
N THR A 104 -1.28 -5.17 3.48
CA THR A 104 -1.99 -4.72 4.68
C THR A 104 -3.50 -4.77 4.48
N ALA A 105 -3.97 -4.31 3.32
CA ALA A 105 -5.38 -4.34 2.98
C ALA A 105 -5.94 -5.77 2.82
N SER A 106 -5.19 -6.68 2.18
CA SER A 106 -5.59 -8.09 2.07
C SER A 106 -5.79 -8.70 3.45
N VAL A 107 -4.83 -8.52 4.35
CA VAL A 107 -4.89 -9.07 5.71
C VAL A 107 -6.05 -8.46 6.50
N PHE A 108 -6.23 -7.13 6.48
CA PHE A 108 -7.32 -6.49 7.21
C PHE A 108 -8.71 -6.82 6.62
N GLY A 109 -8.81 -7.01 5.31
CA GLY A 109 -10.01 -7.48 4.62
C GLY A 109 -10.37 -8.91 5.02
N GLU A 110 -9.41 -9.84 4.98
CA GLU A 110 -9.58 -11.23 5.41
C GLU A 110 -10.01 -11.34 6.88
N LEU A 111 -9.44 -10.49 7.75
CA LEU A 111 -9.81 -10.41 9.16
C LEU A 111 -11.15 -9.70 9.40
N LYS A 112 -11.80 -9.15 8.35
CA LYS A 112 -13.00 -8.32 8.43
C LYS A 112 -12.84 -7.13 9.40
N ARG A 113 -11.64 -6.57 9.47
CA ARG A 113 -11.27 -5.44 10.33
C ARG A 113 -11.05 -4.14 9.55
N LEU A 114 -11.15 -4.16 8.23
CA LEU A 114 -10.93 -2.99 7.37
C LEU A 114 -11.79 -1.77 7.76
N LYS A 115 -13.07 -2.00 8.11
CA LYS A 115 -14.01 -0.94 8.52
C LYS A 115 -13.88 -0.48 9.97
N ARG A 116 -13.00 -1.09 10.77
CA ARG A 116 -12.74 -0.65 12.15
C ARG A 116 -11.84 0.58 12.12
N ARG A 117 -11.92 1.40 13.17
CA ARG A 117 -11.08 2.59 13.35
C ARG A 117 -9.59 2.29 13.17
N GLU A 118 -9.11 1.18 13.72
CA GLU A 118 -7.71 0.76 13.55
C GLU A 118 -7.36 0.42 12.10
N GLY A 119 -8.27 -0.24 11.37
CA GLY A 119 -8.10 -0.54 9.96
C GLY A 119 -8.04 0.73 9.12
N GLN A 120 -8.93 1.69 9.38
CA GLN A 120 -8.94 2.98 8.69
C GLN A 120 -7.69 3.81 8.97
N ILE A 121 -7.18 3.79 10.21
CA ILE A 121 -5.89 4.45 10.55
C ILE A 121 -4.76 3.86 9.72
N VAL A 122 -4.67 2.53 9.65
CA VAL A 122 -3.59 1.84 8.95
C VAL A 122 -3.67 2.04 7.43
N ILE A 123 -4.87 1.94 6.84
CA ILE A 123 -5.07 2.20 5.41
C ILE A 123 -4.79 3.66 5.07
N GLY A 124 -5.29 4.60 5.88
CA GLY A 124 -5.01 6.03 5.71
C GLY A 124 -3.52 6.36 5.84
N ALA A 125 -2.82 5.72 6.78
CA ALA A 125 -1.38 5.88 6.93
C ALA A 125 -0.64 5.34 5.70
N ALA A 126 -1.03 4.17 5.18
CA ALA A 126 -0.42 3.59 3.98
C ALA A 126 -0.61 4.47 2.73
N VAL A 127 -1.77 5.13 2.59
CA VAL A 127 -1.99 6.12 1.50
C VAL A 127 -1.06 7.32 1.65
N LEU A 128 -0.84 7.81 2.86
CA LEU A 128 0.07 8.93 3.11
C LEU A 128 1.54 8.50 2.93
N ASP A 129 1.88 7.26 3.24
CA ASP A 129 3.22 6.69 3.03
C ASP A 129 3.63 6.73 1.55
N ASP A 130 2.70 6.48 0.61
CA ASP A 130 2.99 6.60 -0.84
C ASP A 130 3.37 8.04 -1.23
N ILE A 131 2.75 9.05 -0.60
CA ILE A 131 3.08 10.47 -0.80
C ILE A 131 4.43 10.80 -0.18
N LEU A 132 4.68 10.31 1.04
CA LEU A 132 5.94 10.51 1.74
C LEU A 132 7.10 9.77 1.05
N GLY A 133 6.84 8.64 0.39
CA GLY A 133 7.83 7.89 -0.38
C GLY A 133 8.44 8.72 -1.50
N ILE A 134 7.63 9.54 -2.19
CA ILE A 134 8.12 10.50 -3.19
C ILE A 134 9.06 11.54 -2.55
N VAL A 135 8.71 12.03 -1.36
CA VAL A 135 9.56 12.98 -0.59
C VAL A 135 10.90 12.34 -0.27
N ILE A 136 10.88 11.12 0.24
CA ILE A 136 12.09 10.37 0.57
C ILE A 136 12.93 10.11 -0.68
N LEU A 137 12.32 9.72 -1.79
CA LEU A 137 13.05 9.51 -3.05
C LEU A 137 13.71 10.80 -3.55
N ALA A 138 13.03 11.94 -3.43
CA ALA A 138 13.61 13.23 -3.77
C ALA A 138 14.81 13.57 -2.88
N VAL A 139 14.74 13.27 -1.57
CA VAL A 139 15.88 13.41 -0.64
C VAL A 139 17.03 12.50 -1.05
N VAL A 140 16.78 11.24 -1.40
CA VAL A 140 17.81 10.30 -1.89
C VAL A 140 18.51 10.87 -3.12
N VAL A 141 17.74 11.34 -4.12
CA VAL A 141 18.30 11.95 -5.34
C VAL A 141 19.12 13.20 -5.02
N ALA A 142 18.69 14.02 -4.05
CA ALA A 142 19.41 15.20 -3.60
C ALA A 142 20.79 14.88 -3.01
N VAL A 143 20.87 13.79 -2.24
CA VAL A 143 22.10 13.34 -1.57
C VAL A 143 23.07 12.70 -2.58
N VAL A 144 22.54 12.06 -3.63
CA VAL A 144 23.33 11.40 -4.67
C VAL A 144 23.82 12.37 -5.75
N GLY A 145 23.03 13.38 -6.09
CA GLY A 145 23.40 14.41 -7.06
C GLY A 145 24.29 15.50 -6.47
N ASP A 146 24.89 16.33 -7.32
CA ASP A 146 25.74 17.48 -6.94
C ASP A 146 24.94 18.66 -6.31
N GLY A 147 23.90 18.39 -5.52
CA GLY A 147 23.28 19.36 -4.63
C GLY A 147 22.23 20.30 -5.25
N ALA A 148 21.77 20.09 -6.49
CA ALA A 148 20.66 20.85 -7.06
C ALA A 148 19.30 20.37 -6.52
N PHE A 149 19.10 20.44 -5.20
CA PHE A 149 17.81 20.13 -4.59
C PHE A 149 16.84 21.30 -4.76
N SER A 150 15.84 21.12 -5.62
CA SER A 150 14.75 22.08 -5.76
C SER A 150 13.54 21.58 -5.00
N PHE A 151 13.18 22.29 -3.92
CA PHE A 151 11.94 22.04 -3.18
C PHE A 151 10.68 22.33 -4.00
N GLY A 152 10.79 23.12 -5.09
CA GLY A 152 9.65 23.54 -5.90
C GLY A 152 8.87 22.38 -6.52
N PRO A 153 9.51 21.51 -7.33
CA PRO A 153 8.89 20.31 -7.88
C PRO A 153 8.32 19.37 -6.82
N LEU A 154 9.03 19.21 -5.70
CA LEU A 154 8.59 18.34 -4.61
C LEU A 154 7.31 18.84 -3.95
N ILE A 155 7.27 20.13 -3.58
CA ILE A 155 6.07 20.74 -2.99
C ILE A 155 4.89 20.64 -3.96
N ARG A 156 5.11 20.87 -5.26
CA ARG A 156 4.06 20.71 -6.28
C ARG A 156 3.53 19.28 -6.33
N LEU A 157 4.39 18.28 -6.23
CA LEU A 157 4.00 16.87 -6.27
C LEU A 157 3.26 16.45 -4.99
N CYS A 158 3.71 16.88 -3.81
CA CYS A 158 2.98 16.67 -2.56
C CYS A 158 1.59 17.34 -2.58
N LEU A 159 1.51 18.59 -3.08
CA LEU A 159 0.23 19.27 -3.25
C LEU A 159 -0.67 18.56 -4.26
N ALA A 160 -0.12 18.05 -5.36
CA ALA A 160 -0.87 17.26 -6.33
C ALA A 160 -1.40 15.96 -5.71
N ALA A 161 -0.61 15.31 -4.86
CA ALA A 161 -1.01 14.10 -4.14
C ALA A 161 -2.17 14.37 -3.17
N VAL A 162 -2.04 15.40 -2.33
CA VAL A 162 -3.09 15.82 -1.40
C VAL A 162 -4.35 16.24 -2.16
N ALA A 163 -4.19 16.99 -3.25
CA ALA A 163 -5.31 17.39 -4.11
C ALA A 163 -5.98 16.17 -4.75
N PHE A 164 -5.22 15.18 -5.21
CA PHE A 164 -5.75 13.96 -5.80
C PHE A 164 -6.60 13.18 -4.80
N VAL A 165 -6.10 12.96 -3.59
CA VAL A 165 -6.86 12.30 -2.52
C VAL A 165 -8.10 13.11 -2.18
N ALA A 166 -7.98 14.43 -1.97
CA ALA A 166 -9.12 15.30 -1.68
C ALA A 166 -10.19 15.25 -2.78
N VAL A 167 -9.78 15.26 -4.04
CA VAL A 167 -10.67 15.14 -5.21
C VAL A 167 -11.35 13.78 -5.21
N ALA A 168 -10.63 12.68 -4.97
CA ALA A 168 -11.22 11.35 -4.86
C ALA A 168 -12.26 11.26 -3.72
N LEU A 169 -11.98 11.86 -2.56
CA LEU A 169 -12.93 11.95 -1.43
C LEU A 169 -14.19 12.77 -1.77
N VAL A 170 -14.04 13.81 -2.58
CA VAL A 170 -15.20 14.61 -3.03
C VAL A 170 -15.99 13.87 -4.11
N LEU A 171 -15.30 13.19 -5.03
CA LEU A 171 -15.94 12.40 -6.08
C LEU A 171 -16.68 11.20 -5.49
N SER A 172 -16.19 10.54 -4.46
CA SER A 172 -16.94 9.44 -3.84
C SER A 172 -18.31 9.88 -3.35
N ARG A 173 -18.43 11.10 -2.80
CA ARG A 173 -19.73 11.65 -2.37
C ARG A 173 -20.62 12.15 -3.52
N LYS A 174 -20.05 12.56 -4.66
CA LYS A 174 -20.79 13.26 -5.73
C LYS A 174 -20.91 12.50 -7.05
N ALA A 175 -20.02 11.55 -7.32
CA ALA A 175 -19.93 10.84 -8.59
C ALA A 175 -20.79 9.58 -8.62
N ALA A 176 -21.23 9.05 -7.47
CA ALA A 176 -22.12 7.90 -7.38
C ALA A 176 -23.37 8.01 -8.30
N PRO A 177 -24.12 9.14 -8.34
CA PRO A 177 -25.27 9.27 -9.22
C PRO A 177 -24.91 9.24 -10.72
N ALA A 178 -23.75 9.79 -11.08
CA ALA A 178 -23.28 9.81 -12.47
C ALA A 178 -22.86 8.40 -12.92
N PHE A 179 -22.15 7.67 -12.06
CA PHE A 179 -21.81 6.27 -12.30
C PHE A 179 -23.07 5.39 -12.40
N ASP A 180 -23.99 5.52 -11.45
CA ASP A 180 -25.25 4.78 -11.43
C ASP A 180 -26.05 5.00 -12.72
N TRP A 181 -26.09 6.24 -13.20
CA TRP A 181 -26.74 6.57 -14.48
C TRP A 181 -26.06 5.91 -15.68
N VAL A 182 -24.72 5.83 -15.70
CA VAL A 182 -23.97 5.15 -16.77
C VAL A 182 -24.29 3.66 -16.74
N VAL A 183 -24.17 3.00 -15.58
CA VAL A 183 -24.48 1.57 -15.43
C VAL A 183 -25.90 1.26 -15.88
N ASP A 184 -26.89 2.03 -15.41
CA ASP A 184 -28.32 1.82 -15.76
C ASP A 184 -28.59 1.96 -17.28
N ARG A 185 -27.70 2.64 -18.02
CA ARG A 185 -27.76 2.78 -19.48
C ARG A 185 -27.04 1.67 -20.24
N LEU A 186 -26.01 1.08 -19.65
CA LEU A 186 -25.33 -0.09 -20.19
C LEU A 186 -26.23 -1.33 -20.03
N LYS A 187 -27.13 -1.56 -20.97
CA LYS A 187 -27.97 -2.78 -21.00
C LYS A 187 -27.19 -3.99 -21.56
N ALA A 188 -26.06 -4.34 -20.96
CA ALA A 188 -25.21 -5.44 -21.40
C ALA A 188 -24.88 -6.38 -20.24
N PRO A 189 -24.70 -7.69 -20.48
CA PRO A 189 -24.16 -8.59 -19.47
C PRO A 189 -22.78 -8.11 -19.00
N GLY A 190 -22.62 -7.88 -17.69
CA GLY A 190 -21.35 -7.41 -17.10
C GLY A 190 -21.12 -5.90 -17.17
N ASP A 191 -22.17 -5.13 -17.47
CA ASP A 191 -22.24 -3.67 -17.36
C ASP A 191 -21.54 -3.08 -16.12
N VAL A 192 -21.82 -3.63 -14.93
CA VAL A 192 -21.23 -3.18 -13.66
C VAL A 192 -19.71 -3.35 -13.66
N ALA A 193 -19.21 -4.50 -14.12
CA ALA A 193 -17.77 -4.78 -14.17
C ALA A 193 -17.06 -3.88 -15.18
N VAL A 194 -17.65 -3.69 -16.37
CA VAL A 194 -17.11 -2.81 -17.42
C VAL A 194 -17.07 -1.36 -16.94
N ALA A 195 -18.15 -0.85 -16.36
CA ALA A 195 -18.19 0.50 -15.83
C ALA A 195 -17.17 0.70 -14.70
N SER A 196 -17.02 -0.28 -13.81
CA SER A 196 -16.03 -0.24 -12.74
C SER A 196 -14.60 -0.21 -13.27
N PHE A 197 -14.31 -1.02 -14.30
CA PHE A 197 -13.01 -1.04 -14.96
C PHE A 197 -12.68 0.27 -15.68
N LEU A 198 -13.68 0.96 -16.25
CA LEU A 198 -13.51 2.28 -16.85
C LEU A 198 -13.11 3.32 -15.78
N VAL A 199 -13.82 3.36 -14.65
CA VAL A 199 -13.48 4.28 -13.54
C VAL A 199 -12.10 3.97 -12.98
N LEU A 200 -11.79 2.68 -12.79
CA LEU A 200 -10.45 2.21 -12.40
C LEU A 200 -9.37 2.76 -13.34
N THR A 201 -9.53 2.56 -14.63
CA THR A 201 -8.55 2.97 -15.64
C THR A 201 -8.36 4.49 -15.65
N VAL A 202 -9.45 5.27 -15.58
CA VAL A 202 -9.39 6.74 -15.55
C VAL A 202 -8.66 7.23 -14.30
N CYS A 203 -8.93 6.65 -13.13
CA CYS A 203 -8.26 7.07 -11.89
C CYS A 203 -6.78 6.68 -11.86
N CYS A 204 -6.42 5.48 -12.31
CA CYS A 204 -5.02 5.06 -12.47
C CYS A 204 -4.27 5.98 -13.42
N PHE A 205 -4.85 6.29 -14.57
CA PHE A 205 -4.27 7.21 -15.55
C PHE A 205 -4.11 8.62 -14.95
N ALA A 206 -5.13 9.13 -14.26
CA ALA A 206 -5.08 10.44 -13.62
C ALA A 206 -3.96 10.52 -12.56
N ALA A 207 -3.80 9.48 -11.73
CA ALA A 207 -2.74 9.39 -10.73
C ALA A 207 -1.35 9.42 -11.39
N GLN A 208 -1.13 8.61 -12.43
CA GLN A 208 0.15 8.60 -13.16
C GLN A 208 0.43 9.93 -13.87
N ALA A 209 -0.59 10.56 -14.45
CA ALA A 209 -0.44 11.83 -15.17
C ALA A 209 0.06 12.98 -14.28
N ILE A 210 -0.19 12.90 -12.96
CA ILE A 210 0.29 13.88 -11.97
C ILE A 210 1.53 13.40 -11.21
N GLY A 211 2.12 12.26 -11.59
CA GLY A 211 3.36 11.72 -11.02
C GLY A 211 3.19 10.85 -9.78
N LEU A 212 1.97 10.37 -9.50
CA LEU A 212 1.68 9.42 -8.42
C LEU A 212 1.69 7.97 -8.94
N GLU A 213 1.71 7.03 -8.01
CA GLU A 213 1.59 5.61 -8.36
C GLU A 213 0.17 5.27 -8.82
N ALA A 214 0.04 4.42 -9.85
CA ALA A 214 -1.27 3.96 -10.32
C ALA A 214 -2.05 3.20 -9.25
N ALA A 215 -1.35 2.56 -8.30
CA ALA A 215 -1.95 1.84 -7.18
C ALA A 215 -2.86 2.76 -6.34
N LEU A 216 -2.44 4.00 -6.09
CA LEU A 216 -3.24 5.01 -5.42
C LEU A 216 -4.48 5.40 -6.23
N GLY A 217 -4.37 5.45 -7.56
CA GLY A 217 -5.49 5.65 -8.46
C GLY A 217 -6.51 4.50 -8.42
N ALA A 218 -6.04 3.26 -8.28
CA ALA A 218 -6.90 2.10 -8.13
C ALA A 218 -7.70 2.14 -6.83
N PHE A 219 -7.04 2.50 -5.72
CA PHE A 219 -7.70 2.75 -4.44
C PHE A 219 -8.75 3.86 -4.54
N ALA A 220 -8.40 4.99 -5.17
CA ALA A 220 -9.32 6.11 -5.39
C ALA A 220 -10.56 5.71 -6.21
N ALA A 221 -10.40 4.88 -7.24
CA ALA A 221 -11.54 4.37 -8.02
C ALA A 221 -12.48 3.52 -7.16
N GLY A 222 -11.95 2.62 -6.33
CA GLY A 222 -12.74 1.83 -5.39
C GLY A 222 -13.52 2.73 -4.43
N LEU A 223 -12.83 3.74 -3.87
CA LEU A 223 -13.43 4.71 -2.96
C LEU A 223 -14.53 5.54 -3.62
N ILE A 224 -14.37 5.90 -4.90
CA ILE A 224 -15.39 6.63 -5.65
C ILE A 224 -16.65 5.77 -5.83
N LEU A 225 -16.47 4.47 -6.06
CA LEU A 225 -17.56 3.54 -6.32
C LEU A 225 -18.20 2.99 -5.05
N SER A 226 -17.58 3.11 -3.88
CA SER A 226 -18.12 2.60 -2.61
C SER A 226 -19.45 3.24 -2.19
N ALA A 227 -19.76 4.42 -2.72
CA ALA A 227 -21.01 5.14 -2.49
C ALA A 227 -22.10 4.84 -3.52
N SER A 228 -21.83 4.03 -4.55
CA SER A 228 -22.80 3.65 -5.58
C SER A 228 -23.90 2.74 -5.01
N LYS A 229 -25.12 2.82 -5.55
CA LYS A 229 -26.17 1.83 -5.25
C LYS A 229 -25.81 0.42 -5.73
N HIS A 230 -24.95 0.32 -6.74
CA HIS A 230 -24.47 -0.93 -7.35
C HIS A 230 -23.23 -1.51 -6.66
N THR A 231 -22.77 -0.91 -5.55
CA THR A 231 -21.55 -1.34 -4.82
C THR A 231 -21.52 -2.84 -4.53
N HIS A 232 -22.66 -3.43 -4.16
CA HIS A 232 -22.74 -4.88 -3.90
C HIS A 232 -22.50 -5.73 -5.15
N ASP A 233 -23.03 -5.30 -6.30
CA ASP A 233 -22.84 -6.00 -7.57
C ASP A 233 -21.39 -5.83 -8.08
N ILE A 234 -20.79 -4.65 -7.85
CA ILE A 234 -19.37 -4.41 -8.14
C ILE A 234 -18.50 -5.35 -7.31
N ASP A 235 -18.76 -5.42 -6.00
CA ASP A 235 -18.04 -6.27 -5.06
C ASP A 235 -18.12 -7.75 -5.48
N ALA A 236 -19.31 -8.24 -5.79
CA ALA A 236 -19.52 -9.61 -6.24
C ALA A 236 -18.83 -9.93 -7.58
N ALA A 237 -18.81 -8.97 -8.51
CA ALA A 237 -18.16 -9.13 -9.81
C ALA A 237 -16.63 -9.10 -9.71
N VAL A 238 -16.07 -8.29 -8.81
CA VAL A 238 -14.63 -8.05 -8.71
C VAL A 238 -13.93 -9.05 -7.79
N LYS A 239 -14.58 -9.56 -6.74
CA LYS A 239 -13.99 -10.51 -5.77
C LYS A 239 -13.30 -11.73 -6.42
N PRO A 240 -13.89 -12.44 -7.39
CA PRO A 240 -13.22 -13.56 -8.05
C PRO A 240 -11.96 -13.14 -8.81
N LEU A 241 -12.00 -11.96 -9.45
CA LEU A 241 -10.85 -11.40 -10.17
C LEU A 241 -9.73 -11.04 -9.19
N VAL A 242 -10.07 -10.40 -8.07
CA VAL A 242 -9.09 -10.06 -7.02
C VAL A 242 -8.45 -11.32 -6.47
N ALA A 243 -9.24 -12.34 -6.13
CA ALA A 243 -8.70 -13.59 -5.60
C ALA A 243 -7.68 -14.22 -6.57
N LEU A 244 -7.98 -14.23 -7.88
CA LEU A 244 -7.08 -14.76 -8.89
C LEU A 244 -5.83 -13.89 -9.06
N PHE A 245 -6.01 -12.60 -9.37
CA PHE A 245 -4.90 -11.73 -9.73
C PHE A 245 -4.05 -11.31 -8.53
N ALA A 246 -4.62 -11.12 -7.34
CA ALA A 246 -3.84 -10.88 -6.12
C ALA A 246 -2.98 -12.10 -5.78
N THR A 247 -3.48 -13.32 -6.00
CA THR A 247 -2.65 -14.54 -5.85
C THR A 247 -1.47 -14.51 -6.82
N VAL A 248 -1.71 -14.17 -8.10
CA VAL A 248 -0.64 -14.02 -9.09
C VAL A 248 0.37 -12.95 -8.65
N PHE A 249 -0.10 -11.79 -8.18
CA PHE A 249 0.74 -10.71 -7.65
C PHE A 249 1.65 -11.18 -6.51
N PHE A 250 1.09 -11.80 -5.47
CA PHE A 250 1.86 -12.26 -4.31
C PHE A 250 2.85 -13.37 -4.67
N VAL A 251 2.44 -14.30 -5.54
CA VAL A 251 3.33 -15.36 -6.03
C VAL A 251 4.49 -14.76 -6.83
N LEU A 252 4.22 -13.85 -7.78
CA LEU A 252 5.26 -13.27 -8.61
C LEU A 252 6.24 -12.40 -7.81
N ILE A 253 5.75 -11.60 -6.87
CA ILE A 253 6.61 -10.86 -5.93
C ILE A 253 7.46 -11.81 -5.11
N GLY A 254 6.87 -12.88 -4.55
CA GLY A 254 7.60 -13.87 -3.78
C GLY A 254 8.70 -14.57 -4.59
N THR A 255 8.42 -14.91 -5.84
CA THR A 255 9.40 -15.53 -6.74
C THR A 255 10.50 -14.59 -7.23
N SER A 256 10.28 -13.27 -7.14
CA SER A 256 11.27 -12.25 -7.52
C SER A 256 12.34 -12.04 -6.44
N MET A 257 12.13 -12.59 -5.23
CA MET A 257 13.07 -12.47 -4.13
C MET A 257 14.22 -13.47 -4.26
N ASP A 258 15.45 -12.98 -4.29
CA ASP A 258 16.63 -13.84 -4.30
C ASP A 258 16.92 -14.37 -2.89
N LEU A 259 16.57 -15.63 -2.64
CA LEU A 259 16.82 -16.29 -1.35
C LEU A 259 18.28 -16.72 -1.17
N SER A 260 19.11 -16.67 -2.21
CA SER A 260 20.51 -17.09 -2.14
C SER A 260 21.32 -16.24 -1.15
N VAL A 261 20.98 -14.95 -1.03
CA VAL A 261 21.59 -14.00 -0.09
C VAL A 261 21.29 -14.33 1.37
N LEU A 262 20.31 -15.19 1.65
CA LEU A 262 19.95 -15.62 3.00
C LEU A 262 20.67 -16.91 3.43
N ASN A 263 21.57 -17.47 2.62
CA ASN A 263 22.26 -18.72 2.94
C ASN A 263 23.35 -18.52 4.02
N PRO A 264 23.18 -19.04 5.26
CA PRO A 264 24.15 -18.82 6.34
C PRO A 264 25.45 -19.63 6.17
N PHE A 265 25.44 -20.63 5.29
CA PHE A 265 26.60 -21.47 5.02
C PHE A 265 27.60 -20.81 4.08
N ASP A 266 27.17 -19.81 3.31
CA ASP A 266 28.07 -18.98 2.53
C ASP A 266 28.69 -17.92 3.47
N PRO A 267 30.02 -17.93 3.68
CA PRO A 267 30.68 -16.92 4.49
C PRO A 267 30.42 -15.48 4.02
N ALA A 268 30.23 -15.27 2.71
CA ALA A 268 29.97 -13.95 2.13
C ALA A 268 28.60 -13.38 2.56
N ASN A 269 27.63 -14.24 2.87
CA ASN A 269 26.29 -13.82 3.27
C ASN A 269 26.16 -13.49 4.76
N ARG A 270 27.13 -13.89 5.59
CA ARG A 270 27.03 -13.74 7.05
C ARG A 270 26.93 -12.29 7.49
N GLU A 271 27.72 -11.41 6.87
CA GLU A 271 27.66 -9.97 7.13
C GLU A 271 26.31 -9.39 6.70
N GLY A 272 25.82 -9.78 5.52
CA GLY A 272 24.50 -9.41 5.02
C GLY A 272 23.35 -9.88 5.92
N LEU A 273 23.46 -11.07 6.52
CA LEU A 273 22.46 -11.60 7.45
C LEU A 273 22.39 -10.82 8.77
N ILE A 274 23.54 -10.35 9.29
CA ILE A 274 23.56 -9.51 10.50
C ILE A 274 22.94 -8.14 10.18
N VAL A 275 23.26 -7.57 9.03
CA VAL A 275 22.63 -6.34 8.54
C VAL A 275 21.13 -6.53 8.35
N ALA A 276 20.69 -7.63 7.74
CA ALA A 276 19.27 -7.94 7.55
C ALA A 276 18.54 -8.09 8.90
N ALA A 277 19.16 -8.77 9.88
CA ALA A 277 18.61 -8.89 11.22
C ALA A 277 18.48 -7.52 11.92
N PHE A 278 19.48 -6.64 11.77
CA PHE A 278 19.41 -5.26 12.25
C PHE A 278 18.26 -4.49 11.60
N LEU A 279 18.13 -4.56 10.27
CA LEU A 279 17.06 -3.87 9.54
C LEU A 279 15.66 -4.41 9.90
N LEU A 280 15.53 -5.71 10.17
CA LEU A 280 14.29 -6.29 10.69
C LEU A 280 13.91 -5.73 12.06
N VAL A 281 14.89 -5.51 12.94
CA VAL A 281 14.66 -4.85 14.23
C VAL A 281 14.22 -3.40 14.02
N VAL A 282 14.84 -2.68 13.09
CA VAL A 282 14.45 -1.31 12.73
C VAL A 282 13.00 -1.26 12.23
N ILE A 283 12.61 -2.15 11.31
CA ILE A 283 11.22 -2.26 10.86
C ILE A 283 10.29 -2.60 12.03
N GLY A 284 10.73 -3.46 12.96
CA GLY A 284 10.02 -3.78 14.20
C GLY A 284 9.69 -2.55 15.05
N THR A 285 10.54 -1.51 15.03
CA THR A 285 10.27 -0.25 15.75
C THR A 285 9.10 0.53 15.17
N THR A 286 8.82 0.38 13.87
CA THR A 286 7.64 0.97 13.22
C THR A 286 6.34 0.40 13.80
N PHE A 287 6.30 -0.88 14.17
CA PHE A 287 5.14 -1.48 14.87
C PHE A 287 5.01 -1.01 16.32
N LEU A 288 6.10 -0.56 16.95
CA LEU A 288 6.08 0.05 18.27
C LEU A 288 5.62 1.51 18.24
N ALA A 289 5.82 2.23 17.14
CA ALA A 289 5.50 3.65 17.06
C ALA A 289 4.02 3.97 17.37
N PRO A 290 3.01 3.24 16.85
CA PRO A 290 1.60 3.43 17.22
C PRO A 290 1.31 3.11 18.70
N VAL A 291 2.02 2.11 19.27
CA VAL A 291 1.86 1.70 20.68
C VAL A 291 2.44 2.77 21.61
N LEU A 292 3.61 3.32 21.28
CA LEU A 292 4.22 4.44 22.01
C LEU A 292 3.38 5.72 21.90
N LEU A 293 2.78 5.98 20.73
CA LEU A 293 1.86 7.09 20.53
C LEU A 293 0.58 6.95 21.37
N ARG A 294 0.05 5.73 21.58
CA ARG A 294 -1.07 5.48 22.48
C ARG A 294 -0.74 5.73 23.97
N LEU A 295 0.54 5.65 24.35
CA LEU A 295 0.97 6.01 25.71
C LEU A 295 1.10 7.53 25.90
N VAL A 296 1.27 8.28 24.81
CA VAL A 296 1.47 9.75 24.81
C VAL A 296 0.18 10.51 24.50
N ILE A 297 -0.72 9.93 23.69
CA ILE A 297 -2.02 10.52 23.34
C ILE A 297 -3.12 9.74 24.07
N PRO A 298 -3.73 10.30 25.13
CA PRO A 298 -4.84 9.66 25.83
C PRO A 298 -5.99 9.46 24.84
N SER A 299 -6.51 8.24 24.73
CA SER A 299 -7.75 7.98 24.01
C SER A 299 -8.89 8.70 24.72
N GLU A 300 -9.66 9.54 24.01
CA GLU A 300 -10.95 10.00 24.54
C GLU A 300 -11.88 8.80 24.79
N PRO A 301 -12.72 8.86 25.84
CA PRO A 301 -13.61 7.77 26.17
C PRO A 301 -14.59 7.53 25.02
N SER A 302 -14.82 6.26 24.68
CA SER A 302 -15.89 5.86 23.78
C SER A 302 -17.24 6.28 24.35
N LEU A 303 -17.85 7.32 23.78
CA LEU A 303 -19.26 7.63 23.96
C LEU A 303 -20.08 6.47 23.38
N GLY A 304 -20.44 5.47 24.19
CA GLY A 304 -21.27 4.38 23.71
C GLY A 304 -21.62 3.23 24.64
N GLU A 305 -21.02 3.11 25.84
CA GLU A 305 -21.32 1.95 26.71
C GLU A 305 -22.07 2.29 28.01
N ASP A 306 -22.35 3.57 28.29
CA ASP A 306 -22.96 3.97 29.58
C ASP A 306 -24.46 4.32 29.50
N GLN A 307 -25.18 3.93 28.43
CA GLN A 307 -26.64 4.12 28.33
C GLN A 307 -27.46 2.81 28.39
N ALA A 308 -26.82 1.67 28.64
CA ALA A 308 -27.53 0.38 28.79
C ALA A 308 -27.90 0.04 30.25
N ALA A 309 -27.57 0.89 31.23
CA ALA A 309 -27.73 0.57 32.65
C ALA A 309 -28.86 1.34 33.38
N GLU A 310 -29.64 2.19 32.70
CA GLU A 310 -30.77 2.89 33.32
C GLU A 310 -32.08 2.63 32.57
N GLN A 311 -32.66 1.46 32.82
CA GLN A 311 -34.11 1.30 32.85
C GLN A 311 -34.51 0.86 34.26
N PRO A 312 -35.17 1.73 35.05
CA PRO A 312 -35.70 1.33 36.33
C PRO A 312 -37.03 0.58 36.16
N ALA A 313 -37.09 -0.59 36.83
CA ALA A 313 -38.23 -1.37 37.33
C ALA A 313 -39.46 -1.59 36.41
#